data_AF-A0A959NIY1-F1
#
_entry.id   AF-A0A959NIY1-F1
#
_cell.length_a   1.000
_cell.length_b   1.000
_cell.length_c   1.000
_cell.angle_alpha   90.00
_cell.angle_beta   90.00
_cell.angle_gamma   90.00
#
_symmetry.space_group_name_H-M   'P 1'
#
loop_
_entity.id
_entity.type
_entity.pdbx_description
1 polymer ?
#
loop_
_entity_poly.entity_id
_entity_poly.type
_entity_poly.pdbx_seq_one_letter_code
_entity_poly.pdbx_strand_id
1 'polypeptide(L)'
;MILCINGWTIEQISAAISITTPIILLAWFYYSQKQTLSKNYYDEIDGIYAGFTDAIGKPQHNGRIYGGIIMNIRDIDNKGFFKGEFDFGETEMTRQNERPIAINLRDGIFTFLGKLNHRLLRNKTRHPFKPKENRQYLGKLLIVDRLDFSFSDYKIEDYLSAEYDIIHYREMQTMKFTLSKVYKADRPELPKSFTLYKSAGFDFEPYKNVKQAVFRETRADQ
;
A
#
# COMPACT_ATOMS: atom_id res chain seq x y z
N MET A 1 -44.52 -14.60 28.93
CA MET A 1 -43.58 -15.41 28.13
C MET A 1 -42.36 -15.70 29.00
N ILE A 2 -42.50 -16.69 29.88
CA ILE A 2 -41.50 -17.11 30.85
C ILE A 2 -40.69 -18.21 30.16
N LEU A 3 -39.44 -17.91 29.81
CA LEU A 3 -38.53 -18.87 29.20
C LEU A 3 -38.20 -19.97 30.21
N CYS A 4 -38.38 -21.21 29.78
CA CYS A 4 -38.15 -22.45 30.53
C CYS A 4 -36.73 -22.52 31.12
N ILE A 5 -36.60 -22.28 32.43
CA ILE A 5 -35.38 -22.58 33.22
C ILE A 5 -35.61 -23.81 34.15
N ASN A 6 -36.78 -24.46 34.10
CA ASN A 6 -37.16 -25.53 35.04
C ASN A 6 -36.68 -26.95 34.68
N GLY A 7 -35.51 -27.11 34.06
CA GLY A 7 -35.06 -28.46 33.66
C GLY A 7 -33.56 -28.73 33.68
N TRP A 8 -32.74 -27.79 34.15
CA TRP A 8 -31.28 -27.93 34.10
C TRP A 8 -30.74 -28.34 35.46
N THR A 9 -30.17 -29.54 35.56
CA THR A 9 -29.44 -29.97 36.76
C THR A 9 -28.09 -29.24 36.85
N ILE A 10 -27.54 -29.14 38.07
CA ILE A 10 -26.22 -28.53 38.29
C ILE A 10 -25.14 -29.21 37.44
N GLU A 11 -25.23 -30.53 37.25
CA GLU A 11 -24.35 -31.30 36.37
C GLU A 11 -24.43 -30.86 34.90
N GLN A 12 -25.64 -30.59 34.39
CA GLN A 12 -25.82 -30.11 33.01
C GLN A 12 -25.23 -28.70 32.82
N ILE A 13 -25.34 -27.83 33.83
CA ILE A 13 -24.72 -26.50 33.81
C ILE A 13 -23.20 -26.63 33.83
N SER A 14 -22.65 -27.49 34.70
CA SER A 14 -21.22 -27.75 34.81
C SER A 14 -20.63 -28.32 33.51
N ALA A 15 -21.32 -29.27 32.89
CA ALA A 15 -20.94 -29.84 31.59
C ALA A 15 -20.97 -28.79 30.47
N ALA A 16 -22.02 -27.95 30.43
CA ALA A 16 -22.12 -26.87 29.46
C ALA A 16 -20.98 -25.85 29.61
N ILE A 17 -20.63 -25.45 30.85
CA ILE A 17 -19.49 -24.55 31.10
C ILE A 17 -18.19 -25.23 30.65
N SER A 18 -17.97 -26.50 31.02
CA SER A 18 -16.75 -27.25 30.68
C SER A 18 -16.52 -27.40 29.17
N ILE A 19 -17.58 -27.43 28.37
CA ILE A 19 -17.50 -27.44 26.89
C ILE A 19 -17.39 -26.02 26.32
N THR A 20 -18.15 -25.07 26.86
CA THR A 20 -18.22 -23.70 26.32
C THR A 20 -16.93 -22.92 26.60
N THR A 21 -16.34 -23.08 27.78
CA THR A 21 -15.10 -22.41 28.18
C THR A 21 -13.93 -22.66 27.22
N PRO A 22 -13.56 -23.90 26.84
CA PRO A 22 -12.48 -24.12 25.89
C PRO A 22 -12.80 -23.53 24.51
N ILE A 23 -14.05 -23.53 24.06
CA ILE A 23 -14.44 -22.90 22.78
C ILE A 23 -14.24 -21.38 22.84
N ILE A 24 -14.71 -20.72 23.90
CA ILE A 24 -14.52 -19.28 24.12
C ILE A 24 -13.02 -18.94 24.19
N LEU A 25 -12.24 -19.74 24.93
CA LEU A 25 -10.79 -19.55 25.02
C LEU A 25 -10.11 -19.72 23.66
N LEU A 26 -10.50 -20.73 22.89
CA LEU A 26 -9.92 -20.98 21.56
C LEU A 26 -10.23 -19.83 20.59
N ALA A 27 -11.46 -19.32 20.63
CA ALA A 27 -11.84 -18.11 19.88
C ALA A 27 -11.03 -16.90 20.36
N TRP A 28 -10.95 -16.65 21.67
CA TRP A 28 -10.22 -15.54 22.26
C TRP A 28 -8.73 -15.58 21.92
N PHE A 29 -8.07 -16.74 22.06
CA PHE A 29 -6.67 -16.93 21.69
C PHE A 29 -6.44 -16.71 20.19
N TYR A 30 -7.33 -17.21 19.33
CA TYR A 30 -7.25 -17.00 17.89
C TYR A 30 -7.35 -15.51 17.54
N TYR A 31 -8.33 -14.79 18.10
CA TYR A 31 -8.51 -13.35 17.86
C TYR A 31 -7.36 -12.53 18.43
N SER A 32 -6.92 -12.83 19.64
CA SER A 32 -5.80 -12.14 20.31
C SER A 32 -4.48 -12.30 19.55
N GLN A 33 -4.16 -13.54 19.13
CA GLN A 33 -2.97 -13.79 18.31
C GLN A 33 -3.08 -13.11 16.95
N LYS A 34 -4.24 -13.20 16.28
CA LYS A 34 -4.44 -12.53 14.98
C LYS A 34 -4.23 -11.03 15.11
N GLN A 35 -4.81 -10.39 16.12
CA GLN A 35 -4.72 -8.95 16.35
C GLN A 35 -3.29 -8.51 16.67
N THR A 36 -2.59 -9.25 17.52
CA THR A 36 -1.19 -8.95 17.89
C THR A 36 -0.28 -9.09 16.68
N LEU A 37 -0.42 -10.18 15.93
CA LEU A 37 0.40 -10.45 14.75
C LEU A 37 0.09 -9.51 13.59
N SER A 38 -1.19 -9.14 13.39
CA SER A 38 -1.59 -8.23 12.34
C SER A 38 -1.13 -6.80 12.63
N LYS A 39 -1.27 -6.33 13.87
CA LYS A 39 -0.82 -4.99 14.27
C LYS A 39 0.69 -4.83 14.01
N ASN A 40 1.51 -5.73 14.55
CA ASN A 40 2.96 -5.68 14.35
C ASN A 40 3.36 -5.74 12.87
N TYR A 41 2.59 -6.45 12.05
CA TYR A 41 2.82 -6.49 10.60
C TYR A 41 2.46 -5.17 9.91
N TYR A 42 1.32 -4.57 10.25
CA TYR A 42 0.87 -3.33 9.63
C TYR A 42 1.79 -2.17 10.02
N ASP A 43 2.24 -2.10 11.26
CA ASP A 43 3.20 -1.08 11.72
C ASP A 43 4.52 -1.12 10.90
N GLU A 44 4.91 -2.28 10.34
CA GLU A 44 6.08 -2.41 9.46
C GLU A 44 5.87 -1.78 8.06
N ILE A 45 4.66 -1.34 7.72
CA ILE A 45 4.30 -0.81 6.40
C ILE A 45 4.48 0.70 6.34
N ASP A 46 4.39 1.41 7.47
CA ASP A 46 4.55 2.86 7.47
C ASP A 46 5.95 3.27 7.00
N GLY A 47 5.99 4.35 6.21
CA GLY A 47 7.24 4.92 5.72
C GLY A 47 7.21 5.30 4.23
N ILE A 48 8.41 5.61 3.74
CA ILE A 48 8.63 6.09 2.38
C ILE A 48 9.00 4.91 1.48
N TYR A 49 8.32 4.81 0.35
CA TYR A 49 8.55 3.86 -0.72
C TYR A 49 8.92 4.63 -1.98
N ALA A 50 9.84 4.09 -2.79
CA ALA A 50 10.18 4.70 -4.06
C ALA A 50 10.50 3.65 -5.10
N GLY A 51 10.28 3.99 -6.38
CA GLY A 51 10.60 3.12 -7.49
C GLY A 51 10.55 3.84 -8.82
N PHE A 52 11.34 3.35 -9.77
CA PHE A 52 11.23 3.75 -11.16
C PHE A 52 10.00 3.11 -11.80
N THR A 53 9.42 3.82 -12.76
CA THR A 53 8.28 3.34 -13.54
C THR A 53 8.62 3.36 -15.02
N ASP A 54 7.88 2.58 -15.80
CA ASP A 54 7.90 2.74 -17.25
C ASP A 54 7.38 4.13 -17.61
N ALA A 55 8.02 4.76 -18.59
CA ALA A 55 7.61 6.06 -19.09
C ALA A 55 6.30 5.92 -19.88
N ILE A 56 5.37 6.83 -19.59
CA ILE A 56 4.08 7.00 -20.26
C ILE A 56 4.25 8.03 -21.39
N GLY A 57 5.00 9.10 -21.12
CA GLY A 57 5.32 10.13 -22.10
C GLY A 57 6.22 9.65 -23.24
N LYS A 58 6.18 10.38 -24.36
CA LYS A 58 7.12 10.23 -25.49
C LYS A 58 8.19 11.32 -25.41
N PRO A 59 9.44 11.04 -25.80
CA PRO A 59 10.51 12.03 -25.78
C PRO A 59 10.16 13.18 -26.71
N GLN A 60 10.31 14.41 -26.22
CA GLN A 60 10.05 15.63 -26.99
C GLN A 60 11.34 16.18 -27.62
N HIS A 61 12.50 15.84 -27.05
CA HIS A 61 13.80 16.42 -27.40
C HIS A 61 14.86 15.35 -27.70
N ASN A 62 14.44 14.19 -28.22
CA ASN A 62 15.29 13.01 -28.47
C ASN A 62 16.12 12.56 -27.24
N GLY A 63 15.65 12.89 -26.04
CA GLY A 63 16.27 12.53 -24.78
C GLY A 63 15.79 11.19 -24.25
N ARG A 64 16.38 10.77 -23.12
CA ARG A 64 15.94 9.59 -22.38
C ARG A 64 14.99 10.00 -21.26
N ILE A 65 13.80 9.41 -21.23
CA ILE A 65 12.80 9.67 -20.19
C ILE A 65 13.05 8.74 -18.99
N TYR A 66 12.96 9.31 -17.80
CA TYR A 66 12.94 8.61 -16.53
C TYR A 66 11.62 8.90 -15.82
N GLY A 67 10.81 7.87 -15.59
CA GLY A 67 9.60 7.93 -14.76
C GLY A 67 9.87 7.40 -13.36
N GLY A 68 9.22 7.98 -12.35
CA GLY A 68 9.38 7.52 -10.98
C GLY A 68 8.26 7.95 -10.05
N ILE A 69 8.11 7.17 -8.99
CA ILE A 69 7.14 7.42 -7.93
C ILE A 69 7.84 7.42 -6.58
N ILE A 70 7.47 8.37 -5.73
CA ILE A 70 7.80 8.41 -4.30
C ILE A 70 6.48 8.40 -3.53
N MET A 71 6.23 7.35 -2.76
CA MET A 71 5.02 7.15 -1.97
C MET A 71 5.34 7.28 -0.49
N ASN A 72 4.56 8.05 0.25
CA ASN A 72 4.67 8.18 1.69
C ASN A 72 3.39 7.66 2.36
N ILE A 73 3.51 6.52 3.05
CA ILE A 73 2.45 5.96 3.89
C ILE A 73 2.61 6.56 5.29
N ARG A 74 1.68 7.43 5.67
CA ARG A 74 1.76 8.23 6.90
C ARG A 74 1.17 7.53 8.12
N ASP A 75 0.15 6.71 7.90
CA ASP A 75 -0.64 6.09 8.95
C ASP A 75 -1.29 4.81 8.41
N ILE A 76 -1.20 3.73 9.19
CA ILE A 76 -1.88 2.46 8.96
C ILE A 76 -2.57 1.98 10.24
N ASP A 77 -3.84 1.59 10.11
CA ASP A 77 -4.58 1.03 11.23
C ASP A 77 -4.33 -0.48 11.41
N ASN A 78 -4.77 -1.01 12.55
CA ASN A 78 -4.66 -2.43 12.88
C ASN A 78 -5.51 -3.36 12.00
N LYS A 79 -6.36 -2.82 11.13
CA LYS A 79 -7.16 -3.53 10.13
C LYS A 79 -6.51 -3.48 8.74
N GLY A 80 -5.36 -2.81 8.62
CA GLY A 80 -4.58 -2.69 7.39
C GLY A 80 -5.07 -1.61 6.43
N PHE A 81 -5.90 -0.67 6.90
CA PHE A 81 -6.23 0.53 6.13
C PHE A 81 -5.11 1.54 6.31
N PHE A 82 -4.61 2.06 5.20
CA PHE A 82 -3.53 3.03 5.21
C PHE A 82 -3.82 4.17 4.24
N LYS A 83 -3.25 5.34 4.51
CA LYS A 83 -3.42 6.53 3.67
C LYS A 83 -2.13 7.29 3.54
N GLY A 84 -2.06 8.09 2.48
CA GLY A 84 -0.88 8.87 2.20
C GLY A 84 -0.95 9.61 0.88
N GLU A 85 0.21 10.05 0.45
CA GLU A 85 0.41 10.77 -0.80
C GLU A 85 1.56 10.10 -1.55
N PHE A 86 1.49 10.10 -2.88
CA PHE A 86 2.67 9.84 -3.69
C PHE A 86 2.87 10.93 -4.73
N ASP A 87 4.14 11.23 -4.96
CA ASP A 87 4.61 12.07 -6.03
C ASP A 87 4.92 11.18 -7.23
N PHE A 88 4.37 11.51 -8.39
CA PHE A 88 4.72 10.91 -9.66
C PHE A 88 5.39 11.97 -10.53
N GLY A 89 6.45 11.57 -11.24
CA GLY A 89 7.17 12.45 -12.14
C GLY A 89 7.74 11.72 -13.34
N GLU A 90 7.89 12.45 -14.44
CA GLU A 90 8.62 12.05 -15.64
C GLU A 90 9.56 13.17 -16.07
N THR A 91 10.85 12.86 -16.20
CA THR A 91 11.87 13.82 -16.62
C THR A 91 12.61 13.29 -17.84
N GLU A 92 12.71 14.11 -18.88
CA GLU A 92 13.55 13.86 -20.05
C GLU A 92 14.96 14.40 -19.81
N MET A 93 15.96 13.53 -19.94
CA MET A 93 17.37 13.92 -19.95
C MET A 93 17.85 14.07 -21.39
N THR A 94 18.20 15.29 -21.79
CA THR A 94 18.75 15.61 -23.12
C THR A 94 20.09 16.32 -23.00
N ARG A 95 20.73 16.60 -24.15
CA ARG A 95 21.97 17.39 -24.22
C ARG A 95 21.71 18.67 -25.01
N GLN A 96 22.05 19.82 -24.42
CA GLN A 96 22.08 21.10 -25.13
C GLN A 96 23.49 21.68 -24.98
N ASN A 97 24.16 21.96 -26.10
CA ASN A 97 25.53 22.47 -26.11
C ASN A 97 26.49 21.61 -25.26
N GLU A 98 26.41 20.28 -25.41
CA GLU A 98 27.18 19.27 -24.66
C GLU A 98 26.92 19.21 -23.14
N ARG A 99 26.02 20.04 -22.61
CA ARG A 99 25.60 19.99 -21.20
C ARG A 99 24.34 19.14 -21.03
N PRO A 100 24.29 18.25 -20.02
CA PRO A 100 23.08 17.51 -19.71
C PRO A 100 22.02 18.47 -19.13
N ILE A 101 20.81 18.41 -19.67
CA ILE A 101 19.66 19.17 -19.19
C ILE A 101 18.53 18.20 -18.84
N ALA A 102 17.89 18.45 -17.70
CA ALA A 102 16.69 17.77 -17.26
C ALA A 102 15.47 18.63 -17.60
N ILE A 103 14.51 18.06 -18.32
CA ILE A 103 13.24 18.72 -18.67
C ILE A 103 12.12 17.93 -18.01
N ASN A 104 11.38 18.57 -17.10
CA ASN A 104 10.19 17.96 -16.50
C ASN A 104 9.09 17.84 -17.58
N LEU A 105 8.64 16.63 -17.85
CA LEU A 105 7.57 16.34 -18.81
C LEU A 105 6.20 16.26 -18.14
N ARG A 106 6.15 15.75 -16.91
CA ARG A 106 4.93 15.53 -16.15
C ARG A 106 5.29 15.40 -14.68
N ASP A 107 4.50 16.04 -13.83
CA ASP A 107 4.50 15.81 -12.40
C ASP A 107 3.07 15.82 -11.83
N GLY A 108 2.90 15.21 -10.67
CA GLY A 108 1.63 15.22 -9.96
C GLY A 108 1.72 14.60 -8.59
N ILE A 109 0.99 15.18 -7.63
CA ILE A 109 0.84 14.64 -6.29
C ILE A 109 -0.55 14.00 -6.19
N PHE A 110 -0.58 12.75 -5.75
CA PHE A 110 -1.80 11.96 -5.68
C PHE A 110 -2.03 11.48 -4.26
N THR A 111 -3.22 11.74 -3.75
CA THR A 111 -3.65 11.20 -2.46
C THR A 111 -4.27 9.82 -2.66
N PHE A 112 -4.04 8.92 -1.70
CA PHE A 112 -4.58 7.57 -1.78
C PHE A 112 -5.12 7.05 -0.45
N LEU A 113 -6.03 6.09 -0.57
CA LEU A 113 -6.49 5.22 0.49
C LEU A 113 -6.27 3.77 0.09
N GLY A 114 -5.55 3.01 0.90
CA GLY A 114 -5.27 1.61 0.64
C GLY A 114 -5.80 0.69 1.73
N LYS A 115 -5.96 -0.59 1.40
CA LYS A 115 -6.27 -1.66 2.35
C LYS A 115 -5.46 -2.90 2.02
N LEU A 116 -4.66 -3.38 2.97
CA LEU A 116 -3.95 -4.66 2.90
C LEU A 116 -4.64 -5.70 3.77
N ASN A 117 -4.95 -6.85 3.18
CA ASN A 117 -5.55 -7.96 3.92
C ASN A 117 -4.44 -8.87 4.46
N HIS A 118 -4.34 -8.94 5.79
CA HIS A 118 -3.44 -9.88 6.44
C HIS A 118 -3.94 -11.32 6.28
N ARG A 119 -3.22 -12.13 5.50
CA ARG A 119 -3.44 -13.58 5.43
C ARG A 119 -2.31 -14.30 6.17
N LEU A 120 -2.67 -15.11 7.16
CA LEU A 120 -1.72 -15.94 7.88
C LEU A 120 -1.26 -17.09 6.95
N LEU A 121 -0.11 -16.93 6.31
CA LEU A 121 0.51 -17.99 5.51
C LEU A 121 1.59 -18.71 6.34
N ARG A 122 1.31 -19.96 6.73
CA ARG A 122 2.25 -20.84 7.45
C ARG A 122 3.17 -21.59 6.49
N ASN A 123 3.93 -20.88 5.66
CA ASN A 123 5.02 -21.51 4.91
C ASN A 123 6.37 -21.33 5.65
N LYS A 124 7.17 -22.40 5.69
CA LYS A 124 8.40 -22.47 6.51
C LYS A 124 9.65 -22.05 5.74
N THR A 125 9.70 -22.25 4.43
CA THR A 125 10.79 -21.78 3.57
C THR A 125 10.53 -20.34 3.16
N ARG A 126 11.42 -19.43 3.57
CA ARG A 126 11.31 -17.99 3.35
C ARG A 126 12.65 -17.46 2.84
N HIS A 127 12.64 -16.58 1.85
CA HIS A 127 13.88 -16.07 1.27
C HIS A 127 13.76 -14.60 0.83
N PRO A 128 14.56 -13.68 1.40
CA PRO A 128 14.39 -12.23 1.22
C PRO A 128 14.65 -11.73 -0.21
N PHE A 129 15.18 -12.57 -1.10
CA PHE A 129 15.45 -12.20 -2.50
C PHE A 129 14.59 -12.94 -3.52
N LYS A 130 13.65 -13.81 -3.10
CA LYS A 130 12.84 -14.61 -4.01
C LYS A 130 11.34 -14.35 -3.80
N PRO A 131 10.67 -13.61 -4.70
CA PRO A 131 9.26 -13.23 -4.54
C PRO A 131 8.28 -14.39 -4.30
N LYS A 132 8.55 -15.55 -4.89
CA LYS A 132 7.72 -16.77 -4.73
C LYS A 132 7.86 -17.43 -3.36
N GLU A 133 8.94 -17.13 -2.65
CA GLU A 133 9.26 -17.65 -1.31
C GLU A 133 8.99 -16.60 -0.22
N ASN A 134 8.52 -15.40 -0.59
CA ASN A 134 8.15 -14.34 0.35
C ASN A 134 6.71 -14.47 0.84
N ARG A 135 6.44 -13.91 2.02
CA ARG A 135 5.07 -13.69 2.46
C ARG A 135 4.45 -12.58 1.62
N GLN A 136 3.36 -12.95 0.96
CA GLN A 136 2.59 -12.05 0.10
C GLN A 136 1.32 -11.63 0.80
N TYR A 137 1.08 -10.32 0.81
CA TYR A 137 -0.13 -9.72 1.33
C TYR A 137 -0.82 -8.97 0.21
N LEU A 138 -2.10 -9.24 0.04
CA LEU A 138 -2.89 -8.72 -1.07
C LEU A 138 -3.78 -7.59 -0.59
N GLY A 139 -3.95 -6.58 -1.43
CA GLY A 139 -4.72 -5.41 -1.08
C GLY A 139 -5.18 -4.62 -2.28
N LYS A 140 -5.75 -3.45 -2.00
CA LYS A 140 -6.16 -2.47 -3.00
C LYS A 140 -5.69 -1.09 -2.62
N LEU A 141 -5.31 -0.30 -3.61
CA LEU A 141 -4.99 1.12 -3.50
C LEU A 141 -6.02 1.91 -4.30
N LEU A 142 -6.67 2.86 -3.68
CA LEU A 142 -7.64 3.76 -4.29
C LEU A 142 -7.01 5.14 -4.39
N ILE A 143 -6.90 5.66 -5.61
CA ILE A 143 -6.47 7.03 -5.86
C ILE A 143 -7.69 7.92 -5.73
N VAL A 144 -7.61 8.89 -4.81
CA VAL A 144 -8.71 9.77 -4.47
C VAL A 144 -8.36 11.21 -4.76
N ASP A 145 -9.37 11.98 -5.14
CA ASP A 145 -9.22 13.38 -5.49
C ASP A 145 -8.97 14.24 -4.25
N ARG A 146 -9.66 13.91 -3.15
CA ARG A 146 -9.56 14.55 -1.84
C ARG A 146 -9.93 13.54 -0.73
N LEU A 147 -9.53 13.82 0.50
CA LEU A 147 -9.85 13.02 1.70
C LEU A 147 -10.86 13.70 2.64
N ASP A 148 -11.32 14.92 2.32
CA ASP A 148 -12.29 15.71 3.10
C ASP A 148 -13.74 15.30 2.80
N PHE A 149 -14.10 14.08 3.15
CA PHE A 149 -15.48 13.59 2.97
C PHE A 149 -16.41 14.23 4.02
N SER A 150 -17.33 15.11 3.59
CA SER A 150 -18.47 15.54 4.41
C SER A 150 -19.64 14.56 4.20
N PHE A 151 -20.11 13.95 5.29
CA PHE A 151 -20.79 12.66 5.31
C PHE A 151 -22.30 12.64 4.99
N SER A 152 -22.94 13.76 4.63
CA SER A 152 -24.40 13.75 4.41
C SER A 152 -24.82 13.28 3.02
N ASP A 153 -24.08 13.64 1.95
CA ASP A 153 -24.61 13.54 0.58
C ASP A 153 -23.68 12.86 -0.44
N TYR A 154 -22.47 12.45 -0.06
CA TYR A 154 -21.46 11.97 -1.02
C TYR A 154 -20.88 10.59 -0.71
N LYS A 155 -20.59 9.83 -1.78
CA LYS A 155 -19.98 8.50 -1.70
C LYS A 155 -18.52 8.55 -2.16
N ILE A 156 -17.66 7.69 -1.60
CA ILE A 156 -16.22 7.69 -1.93
C ILE A 156 -15.98 7.45 -3.44
N GLU A 157 -16.87 6.68 -4.06
CA GLU A 157 -16.88 6.35 -5.48
C GLU A 157 -16.90 7.59 -6.38
N ASP A 158 -17.49 8.70 -5.94
CA ASP A 158 -17.57 9.96 -6.69
C ASP A 158 -16.19 10.65 -6.81
N TYR A 159 -15.27 10.32 -5.91
CA TYR A 159 -13.93 10.90 -5.81
C TYR A 159 -12.82 9.92 -6.22
N LEU A 160 -13.18 8.71 -6.67
CA LEU A 160 -12.21 7.73 -7.15
C LEU A 160 -11.70 8.11 -8.53
N SER A 161 -10.39 8.10 -8.69
CA SER A 161 -9.69 8.31 -9.96
C SER A 161 -9.23 6.99 -10.57
N ALA A 162 -8.59 6.14 -9.77
CA ALA A 162 -8.04 4.86 -10.19
C ALA A 162 -7.96 3.88 -9.02
N GLU A 163 -7.90 2.60 -9.36
CA GLU A 163 -7.79 1.49 -8.41
C GLU A 163 -6.67 0.55 -8.84
N TYR A 164 -5.79 0.20 -7.91
CA TYR A 164 -4.70 -0.74 -8.12
C TYR A 164 -4.82 -1.94 -7.18
N ASP A 165 -4.53 -3.12 -7.71
CA ASP A 165 -4.29 -4.31 -6.90
C ASP A 165 -2.86 -4.27 -6.35
N ILE A 166 -2.72 -4.57 -5.05
CA ILE A 166 -1.45 -4.53 -4.32
C ILE A 166 -0.97 -5.94 -4.01
N ILE A 167 0.31 -6.19 -4.23
CA ILE A 167 1.04 -7.33 -3.67
C ILE A 167 2.21 -6.78 -2.84
N HIS A 168 2.15 -6.93 -1.53
CA HIS A 168 3.26 -6.62 -0.64
C HIS A 168 4.08 -7.88 -0.33
N TYR A 169 5.38 -7.82 -0.65
CA TYR A 169 6.37 -8.85 -0.35
C TYR A 169 7.11 -8.46 0.93
N ARG A 170 6.71 -9.03 2.07
CA ARG A 170 7.15 -8.56 3.39
C ARG A 170 8.66 -8.59 3.58
N GLU A 171 9.32 -9.71 3.30
CA GLU A 171 10.76 -9.84 3.54
C GLU A 171 11.60 -8.95 2.60
N MET A 172 11.07 -8.58 1.44
CA MET A 172 11.69 -7.61 0.51
C MET A 172 11.30 -6.16 0.83
N GLN A 173 10.35 -5.93 1.74
CA GLN A 173 9.75 -4.62 1.99
C GLN A 173 9.34 -3.89 0.70
N THR A 174 8.75 -4.64 -0.23
CA THR A 174 8.45 -4.17 -1.59
C THR A 174 6.97 -4.32 -1.88
N MET A 175 6.37 -3.30 -2.50
CA MET A 175 4.98 -3.34 -2.96
C MET A 175 4.91 -3.27 -4.49
N LYS A 176 4.21 -4.22 -5.09
CA LYS A 176 3.85 -4.18 -6.51
C LYS A 176 2.41 -3.74 -6.66
N PHE A 177 2.19 -2.81 -7.57
CA PHE A 177 0.88 -2.24 -7.89
C PHE A 177 0.54 -2.58 -9.33
N THR A 178 -0.68 -3.03 -9.58
CA THR A 178 -1.20 -3.29 -10.93
C THR A 178 -2.54 -2.60 -11.08
N LEU A 179 -2.68 -1.76 -12.10
CA LEU A 179 -3.90 -1.02 -12.37
C LEU A 179 -5.04 -2.00 -12.64
N SER A 180 -6.08 -1.90 -11.81
CA SER A 180 -7.27 -2.74 -11.87
C SER A 180 -8.39 -2.03 -12.61
N LYS A 181 -8.61 -0.74 -12.30
CA LYS A 181 -9.69 0.05 -12.88
C LYS A 181 -9.36 1.55 -12.92
N VAL A 182 -9.79 2.21 -13.99
CA VAL A 182 -9.77 3.68 -14.14
C VAL A 182 -11.20 4.18 -14.04
N TYR A 183 -11.43 5.17 -13.18
CA TYR A 183 -12.75 5.78 -12.96
C TYR A 183 -12.87 7.14 -13.65
N LYS A 184 -11.77 7.89 -13.78
CA LYS A 184 -11.71 9.23 -14.40
C LYS A 184 -10.58 9.29 -15.42
N ALA A 185 -10.93 9.40 -16.70
CA ALA A 185 -9.96 9.39 -17.82
C ALA A 185 -9.32 10.76 -18.12
N ASP A 186 -9.85 11.82 -17.51
CA ASP A 186 -9.43 13.22 -17.65
C ASP A 186 -8.24 13.59 -16.74
N ARG A 187 -7.81 12.67 -15.87
CA ARG A 187 -6.69 12.86 -14.94
C ARG A 187 -5.34 12.46 -15.55
N PRO A 188 -4.21 12.97 -15.01
CA PRO A 188 -2.89 12.59 -15.51
C PRO A 188 -2.75 11.07 -15.50
N GLU A 189 -2.41 10.51 -16.65
CA GLU A 189 -2.27 9.06 -16.80
C GLU A 189 -1.17 8.57 -15.85
N LEU A 190 -1.54 7.63 -14.99
CA LEU A 190 -0.65 6.94 -14.06
C LEU A 190 -0.18 5.62 -14.69
N PRO A 191 1.00 5.11 -14.29
CA PRO A 191 1.54 3.90 -14.88
C PRO A 191 0.64 2.69 -14.59
N LYS A 192 0.50 1.79 -15.58
CA LYS A 192 -0.35 0.60 -15.48
C LYS A 192 0.15 -0.41 -14.44
N SER A 193 1.46 -0.43 -14.19
CA SER A 193 2.08 -1.27 -13.18
C SER A 193 3.35 -0.60 -12.70
N PHE A 194 3.65 -0.71 -11.41
CA PHE A 194 4.89 -0.22 -10.84
C PHE A 194 5.23 -0.98 -9.56
N THR A 195 6.51 -0.96 -9.20
CA THR A 195 7.03 -1.61 -8.00
C THR A 195 7.76 -0.58 -7.16
N LEU A 196 7.37 -0.43 -5.91
CA LEU A 196 8.00 0.48 -4.98
C LEU A 196 8.71 -0.29 -3.88
N TYR A 197 9.89 0.18 -3.53
CA TYR A 197 10.78 -0.40 -2.53
C TYR A 197 10.80 0.52 -1.32
N LYS A 198 10.62 -0.03 -0.13
CA LYS A 198 10.72 0.75 1.10
C LYS A 198 12.13 1.32 1.23
N SER A 199 12.23 2.59 1.59
CA SER A 199 13.51 3.21 1.92
C SER A 199 13.99 2.64 3.25
N ALA A 200 15.09 1.89 3.22
CA ALA A 200 15.80 1.36 4.39
C ALA A 200 17.31 1.61 4.21
N GLY A 201 17.99 1.98 5.29
CA GLY A 201 19.32 2.61 5.25
C GLY A 201 20.39 2.00 4.33
N PHE A 202 21.09 2.92 3.67
CA PHE A 202 22.44 2.93 3.10
C PHE A 202 22.85 2.00 1.94
N ASP A 203 22.40 0.75 1.83
CA ASP A 203 22.96 -0.15 0.80
C ASP A 203 22.21 -0.15 -0.55
N PHE A 204 20.93 0.25 -0.55
CA PHE A 204 20.16 0.53 -1.77
C PHE A 204 19.04 1.49 -1.39
N GLU A 205 19.20 2.79 -1.70
CA GLU A 205 18.22 3.80 -1.34
C GLU A 205 17.41 4.22 -2.59
N PRO A 206 16.32 3.50 -2.92
CA PRO A 206 15.50 3.77 -4.10
C PRO A 206 14.97 5.20 -4.10
N TYR A 207 14.71 5.75 -2.91
CA TYR A 207 14.31 7.14 -2.73
C TYR A 207 15.34 8.13 -3.28
N LYS A 208 16.62 8.01 -2.89
CA LYS A 208 17.69 8.90 -3.38
C LYS A 208 17.83 8.82 -4.89
N ASN A 209 17.83 7.61 -5.44
CA ASN A 209 18.00 7.39 -6.87
C ASN A 209 16.85 7.98 -7.68
N VAL A 210 15.61 7.74 -7.26
CA VAL A 210 14.42 8.29 -7.92
C VAL A 210 14.39 9.81 -7.78
N LYS A 211 14.66 10.34 -6.57
CA LYS A 211 14.73 11.78 -6.33
C LYS A 211 15.77 12.45 -7.24
N GLN A 212 16.97 11.86 -7.34
CA GLN A 212 18.05 12.39 -8.18
C GLN A 212 17.84 12.19 -9.68
N ALA A 213 17.03 11.25 -10.14
CA ALA A 213 16.86 11.01 -11.58
C ALA A 213 15.60 11.68 -12.14
N VAL A 214 14.53 11.73 -11.33
CA VAL A 214 13.20 12.13 -11.76
C VAL A 214 12.81 13.49 -11.17
N PHE A 215 13.22 13.78 -9.92
CA PHE A 215 12.78 14.94 -9.16
C PHE A 215 13.93 15.92 -8.84
N ARG A 216 14.92 16.04 -9.73
CA ARG A 216 16.16 16.82 -9.53
C ARG A 216 15.95 18.27 -9.10
N GLU A 217 14.82 18.85 -9.48
CA GLU A 217 14.46 20.25 -9.21
C GLU A 217 13.11 20.35 -8.50
N THR A 218 12.83 19.46 -7.54
CA THR A 218 11.61 19.59 -6.73
C THR A 218 11.77 20.66 -5.65
N ARG A 219 10.70 21.43 -5.44
CA ARG A 219 10.45 22.58 -4.53
C ARG A 219 10.96 22.47 -3.07
N ALA A 220 11.64 21.41 -2.67
CA ALA A 220 12.23 21.26 -1.34
C ALA A 220 13.55 22.04 -1.16
N ASP A 221 14.14 22.54 -2.24
CA ASP A 221 15.37 23.35 -2.22
C ASP A 221 15.10 24.86 -2.50
N GLN A 222 13.85 25.32 -2.33
CA GLN A 222 13.45 26.74 -2.31
C GLN A 222 12.87 27.15 -0.96
#